data_AF-A0A370DWH0-F1
#
_entry.id   AF-A0A370DWH0-F1
#
_cell.length_a   1.000
_cell.length_b   1.000
_cell.length_c   1.000
_cell.angle_alpha   90.00
_cell.angle_beta   90.00
_cell.angle_gamma   90.00
#
_symmetry.space_group_name_H-M   'P 1'
#
loop_
_entity.id
_entity.type
_entity.pdbx_description
1 polymer ?
#
loop_
_entity_poly.entity_id
_entity_poly.type
_entity_poly.pdbx_seq_one_letter_code
_entity_poly.pdbx_strand_id
1 'polypeptide(L)'
;MQGNSQLSSTARFLLLAAAFVVLVAGMKAAVSLLVPFLLALFISVIAAPPLFLLKQRGIPTALALLIVILGIVGTGLLLGWLVGGSLNDFINNLPKYQERLAAQSQSFLVWLGEQGVEVDERTLTTYFDTGKAMAMAGKVLSSLGNVLTEALLILITVIFILVEAAGFRRKLHLFIKDPEAALNHIEKITSDIKRYMSIKTSTSLLTGVIIAVWLQVLGVDYPILWGTEAFLFNYIPNIGSIIAAIPVVLLALIQLGVGAALAQQLLL
;
A
#
# COMPACT_ATOMS: atom_id res chain seq x y z
N MET A 1 -29.74 -14.70 -51.51
CA MET A 1 -30.48 -13.53 -51.01
C MET A 1 -29.81 -13.06 -49.71
N GLN A 2 -28.83 -12.15 -49.81
CA GLN A 2 -28.16 -11.57 -48.65
C GLN A 2 -28.91 -10.30 -48.25
N GLY A 3 -29.85 -10.44 -47.31
CA GLY A 3 -30.55 -9.30 -46.72
C GLY A 3 -29.59 -8.55 -45.79
N ASN A 4 -28.82 -7.62 -46.36
CA ASN A 4 -27.97 -6.72 -45.60
C ASN A 4 -28.88 -5.69 -44.91
N SER A 5 -29.48 -6.07 -43.77
CA SER A 5 -30.25 -5.16 -42.94
C SER A 5 -29.30 -4.11 -42.36
N GLN A 6 -29.07 -3.04 -43.12
CA GLN A 6 -28.32 -1.90 -42.65
C GLN A 6 -29.08 -1.29 -41.47
N LEU A 7 -28.67 -1.66 -40.26
CA LEU A 7 -29.15 -1.04 -39.02
C LEU A 7 -29.11 0.48 -39.21
N SER A 8 -30.24 1.15 -38.97
CA SER A 8 -30.33 2.61 -38.98
C SER A 8 -29.19 3.21 -38.12
N SER A 9 -28.65 4.35 -38.53
CA SER A 9 -27.55 5.02 -37.82
C SER A 9 -27.83 5.15 -36.32
N THR A 10 -29.08 5.45 -35.96
CA THR A 10 -29.56 5.52 -34.58
C THR A 10 -29.52 4.17 -33.86
N ALA A 11 -29.88 3.07 -34.54
CA ALA A 11 -29.84 1.73 -33.97
C ALA A 11 -28.40 1.27 -33.71
N ARG A 12 -27.47 1.56 -34.63
CA ARG A 12 -26.03 1.31 -34.42
C ARG A 12 -25.48 2.11 -33.25
N PHE A 13 -25.85 3.39 -33.14
CA PHE A 13 -25.45 4.24 -32.03
C PHE A 13 -25.96 3.71 -30.68
N LEU A 14 -27.25 3.35 -30.59
CA LEU A 14 -27.83 2.78 -29.37
C LEU A 14 -27.20 1.44 -28.99
N LEU A 15 -26.89 0.57 -29.96
CA LEU A 15 -26.20 -0.69 -29.70
C LEU A 15 -24.78 -0.49 -29.20
N LEU A 16 -24.02 0.46 -29.77
CA LEU A 16 -22.68 0.79 -29.29
C LEU A 16 -22.71 1.41 -27.90
N ALA A 17 -23.67 2.29 -27.61
CA ALA A 17 -23.85 2.86 -26.28
C ALA A 17 -24.21 1.78 -25.25
N ALA A 18 -25.13 0.87 -25.59
CA ALA A 18 -25.49 -0.25 -24.71
C ALA A 18 -24.31 -1.19 -24.48
N ALA A 19 -23.56 -1.54 -25.53
CA ALA A 19 -22.36 -2.38 -25.41
C ALA A 19 -21.29 -1.71 -24.54
N PHE A 20 -21.08 -0.40 -24.69
CA PHE A 20 -20.17 0.36 -23.84
C PHE A 20 -20.60 0.34 -22.37
N VAL A 21 -21.88 0.60 -22.08
CA VAL A 21 -22.42 0.55 -20.72
C VAL A 21 -22.26 -0.84 -20.10
N VAL A 22 -22.58 -1.90 -20.86
CA VAL A 22 -22.41 -3.29 -20.40
C VAL A 22 -20.95 -3.62 -20.13
N LEU A 23 -20.02 -3.18 -20.99
CA LEU A 23 -18.58 -3.33 -20.77
C LEU A 23 -18.12 -2.62 -19.48
N VAL A 24 -18.49 -1.35 -19.31
CA VAL A 24 -18.11 -0.56 -18.13
C VAL A 24 -18.73 -1.12 -16.85
N ALA A 25 -20.01 -1.52 -16.89
CA ALA A 25 -20.69 -2.15 -15.76
C ALA A 25 -20.08 -3.51 -15.42
N GLY A 26 -19.77 -4.32 -16.44
CA GLY A 26 -19.09 -5.60 -16.28
C GLY A 26 -17.69 -5.44 -15.69
N MET A 27 -16.91 -4.49 -16.18
CA MET A 27 -15.60 -4.14 -15.60
C MET A 27 -15.73 -3.70 -14.14
N LYS A 28 -16.68 -2.81 -13.82
CA LYS A 28 -16.95 -2.35 -12.45
C LYS A 28 -17.32 -3.50 -11.52
N ALA A 29 -18.16 -4.43 -11.97
CA ALA A 29 -18.55 -5.61 -11.22
C ALA A 29 -17.36 -6.57 -11.00
N ALA A 30 -16.45 -6.66 -11.97
CA ALA A 30 -15.26 -7.49 -11.89
C ALA A 30 -14.13 -6.88 -11.05
N VAL A 31 -14.20 -5.60 -10.65
CA VAL A 31 -13.11 -4.92 -9.88
C VAL A 31 -12.71 -5.70 -8.63
N SER A 32 -13.66 -6.31 -7.92
CA SER A 32 -13.39 -7.10 -6.71
C SER A 32 -12.51 -8.33 -6.95
N LEU A 33 -12.49 -8.86 -8.18
CA LEU A 33 -11.60 -9.95 -8.60
C LEU A 33 -10.37 -9.43 -9.33
N LEU A 34 -10.55 -8.37 -10.11
CA LEU A 34 -9.53 -7.79 -10.96
C LEU A 34 -8.41 -7.15 -10.14
N VAL A 35 -8.74 -6.46 -9.04
CA VAL A 35 -7.74 -5.82 -8.17
C VAL A 35 -6.80 -6.85 -7.52
N PRO A 36 -7.29 -7.89 -6.81
CA PRO A 36 -6.41 -8.95 -6.29
C PRO A 36 -5.60 -9.66 -7.37
N PHE A 37 -6.20 -9.88 -8.55
CA PHE A 37 -5.51 -10.51 -9.68
C PHE A 37 -4.36 -9.63 -10.20
N LEU A 38 -4.58 -8.33 -10.38
CA LEU A 38 -3.53 -7.40 -10.78
C LEU A 38 -2.42 -7.28 -9.74
N LEU A 39 -2.77 -7.25 -8.45
CA LEU A 39 -1.79 -7.27 -7.36
C LEU A 39 -0.98 -8.57 -7.37
N ALA A 40 -1.63 -9.71 -7.56
CA ALA A 40 -0.97 -11.00 -7.69
C ALA A 40 -0.04 -11.05 -8.90
N LEU A 41 -0.48 -10.52 -10.05
CA LEU A 41 0.38 -10.39 -11.23
C LEU A 41 1.61 -9.54 -10.92
N PHE A 42 1.43 -8.37 -10.29
CA PHE A 42 2.55 -7.50 -9.92
C PHE A 42 3.53 -8.17 -8.96
N ILE A 43 3.02 -8.83 -7.90
CA ILE A 43 3.85 -9.58 -6.94
C ILE A 43 4.56 -10.74 -7.64
N SER A 44 3.89 -11.46 -8.54
CA SER A 44 4.49 -12.58 -9.28
C SER A 44 5.65 -12.12 -10.17
N VAL A 45 5.52 -10.94 -10.78
CA VAL A 45 6.58 -10.33 -11.60
C VAL A 45 7.79 -9.95 -10.73
N ILE A 46 7.57 -9.45 -9.51
CA ILE A 46 8.64 -9.17 -8.54
C ILE A 46 9.26 -10.47 -8.00
N ALA A 47 8.48 -11.53 -7.85
CA ALA A 47 8.91 -12.82 -7.35
C ALA A 47 9.54 -13.73 -8.42
N ALA A 48 9.43 -13.38 -9.70
CA ALA A 48 9.99 -14.17 -10.80
C ALA A 48 11.54 -14.18 -10.82
N PRO A 49 12.27 -13.06 -10.64
CA PRO A 49 13.73 -13.09 -10.53
C PRO A 49 14.29 -14.07 -9.49
N PRO A 50 13.86 -14.07 -8.20
CA PRO A 50 14.38 -15.04 -7.24
C PRO A 50 14.02 -16.48 -7.61
N LEU A 51 12.82 -16.73 -8.16
CA LEU A 51 12.44 -18.05 -8.66
C LEU A 51 13.41 -18.56 -9.74
N PHE A 52 13.74 -17.72 -10.72
CA PHE A 52 14.64 -18.12 -11.80
C PHE A 52 16.09 -18.26 -11.36
N LEU A 53 16.56 -17.42 -10.43
CA LEU A 53 17.90 -17.55 -9.85
C LEU A 53 18.06 -18.88 -9.09
N LEU A 54 17.05 -19.31 -8.33
CA LEU A 54 17.05 -20.60 -7.65
C LEU A 54 17.08 -21.76 -8.66
N LYS A 55 16.29 -21.68 -9.73
CA LYS A 55 16.31 -22.70 -10.81
C LYS A 55 17.64 -22.74 -11.56
N GLN A 56 18.27 -21.59 -11.83
CA GLN A 56 19.60 -21.52 -12.45
C GLN A 56 20.69 -22.14 -11.57
N ARG A 57 20.52 -22.09 -10.24
CA ARG A 57 21.39 -22.79 -9.27
C ARG A 57 21.12 -24.30 -9.17
N GLY A 58 20.27 -24.88 -10.01
CA GLY A 58 19.97 -26.31 -10.03
C GLY A 58 18.90 -26.77 -9.03
N ILE A 59 18.22 -25.85 -8.33
CA ILE A 59 17.16 -26.21 -7.40
C ILE A 59 15.93 -26.68 -8.21
N PRO A 60 15.33 -27.85 -7.88
CA PRO A 60 14.17 -28.36 -8.60
C PRO A 60 12.99 -27.39 -8.46
N THR A 61 12.17 -27.32 -9.51
CA THR A 61 11.11 -26.30 -9.62
C THR A 61 10.19 -26.23 -8.40
N ALA A 62 9.81 -27.37 -7.81
CA ALA A 62 8.94 -27.41 -6.63
C ALA A 62 9.60 -26.74 -5.40
N LEU A 63 10.89 -27.01 -5.14
CA LEU A 63 11.61 -26.39 -4.02
C LEU A 63 11.84 -24.90 -4.27
N ALA A 64 12.16 -24.50 -5.50
CA ALA A 64 12.33 -23.10 -5.85
C ALA A 64 11.03 -22.30 -5.62
N LEU A 65 9.89 -22.85 -6.04
CA LEU A 65 8.57 -22.25 -5.77
C LEU A 65 8.28 -22.16 -4.27
N LEU A 66 8.52 -23.25 -3.53
CA LEU A 66 8.29 -23.29 -2.09
C LEU A 66 9.11 -22.23 -1.35
N ILE A 67 10.40 -22.09 -1.67
CA ILE A 67 11.29 -21.07 -1.07
C ILE A 67 10.76 -19.66 -1.36
N VAL A 68 10.35 -19.38 -2.60
CA VAL A 68 9.82 -18.05 -2.98
C VAL A 68 8.52 -17.75 -2.26
N ILE A 69 7.59 -18.72 -2.21
CA ILE A 69 6.32 -18.57 -1.50
C ILE A 69 6.56 -18.33 0.00
N LEU A 70 7.44 -19.11 0.63
CA LEU A 70 7.82 -18.89 2.02
C LEU A 70 8.49 -17.52 2.23
N GLY A 71 9.27 -17.03 1.28
CA GLY A 71 9.84 -15.69 1.32
C GLY A 71 8.77 -14.59 1.29
N ILE A 72 7.77 -14.72 0.41
CA ILE A 72 6.63 -13.78 0.34
C ILE A 72 5.84 -13.80 1.64
N VAL A 73 5.44 -14.98 2.12
CA VAL A 73 4.68 -15.13 3.37
C VAL A 73 5.50 -14.65 4.57
N GLY A 74 6.77 -15.02 4.66
CA GLY A 74 7.67 -14.61 5.73
C GLY A 74 7.87 -13.10 5.79
N THR A 75 8.02 -12.45 4.64
CA THR A 75 8.12 -10.98 4.58
C THR A 75 6.81 -10.32 5.03
N GLY A 76 5.66 -10.84 4.58
CA GLY A 76 4.35 -10.34 5.02
C GLY A 76 4.12 -10.51 6.52
N LEU A 77 4.45 -11.66 7.07
CA LEU A 77 4.36 -11.93 8.51
C LEU A 77 5.32 -11.06 9.33
N LEU A 78 6.55 -10.87 8.84
CA LEU A 78 7.53 -9.98 9.48
C LEU A 78 7.01 -8.54 9.56
N LEU A 79 6.49 -8.01 8.45
CA LEU A 79 5.89 -6.67 8.41
C LEU A 79 4.67 -6.58 9.34
N GLY A 80 3.79 -7.60 9.30
CA GLY A 80 2.61 -7.67 10.16
C GLY A 80 2.97 -7.71 11.64
N TRP A 81 4.02 -8.44 12.03
CA TRP A 81 4.51 -8.49 13.40
C TRP A 81 5.12 -7.15 13.84
N LEU A 82 5.98 -6.58 12.99
CA LEU A 82 6.70 -5.33 13.25
C LEU A 82 5.75 -4.14 13.42
N VAL A 83 4.70 -4.07 12.59
CA VAL A 83 3.69 -3.02 12.62
C VAL A 83 2.58 -3.32 13.63
N GLY A 84 2.19 -4.59 13.78
CA GLY A 84 0.99 -5.00 14.50
C GLY A 84 0.98 -4.59 15.97
N GLY A 85 2.10 -4.78 16.68
CA GLY A 85 2.23 -4.35 18.08
C GLY A 85 2.13 -2.83 18.23
N SER A 86 2.94 -2.10 17.46
CA SER A 86 2.95 -0.63 17.49
C SER A 86 1.59 -0.02 17.09
N LEU A 87 0.90 -0.64 16.14
CA LEU A 87 -0.42 -0.19 15.70
C LEU A 87 -1.49 -0.46 16.76
N ASN A 88 -1.45 -1.62 17.41
CA ASN A 88 -2.37 -1.95 18.50
C ASN A 88 -2.18 -0.96 19.67
N ASP A 89 -0.93 -0.66 20.02
CA ASP A 89 -0.62 0.33 21.06
C ASP A 89 -1.05 1.74 20.64
N PHE A 90 -0.84 2.12 19.38
CA PHE A 90 -1.35 3.39 18.84
C PHE A 90 -2.87 3.49 18.98
N ILE A 91 -3.61 2.44 18.61
CA ILE A 91 -5.07 2.37 18.74
C ILE A 91 -5.50 2.49 20.20
N ASN A 92 -4.85 1.78 21.12
CA ASN A 92 -5.17 1.83 22.55
C ASN A 92 -4.86 3.19 23.18
N ASN A 93 -3.90 3.93 22.61
CA ASN A 93 -3.52 5.27 23.04
C ASN A 93 -4.26 6.40 22.29
N LEU A 94 -5.16 6.09 21.34
CA LEU A 94 -5.95 7.11 20.63
C LEU A 94 -6.69 8.07 21.57
N PRO A 95 -7.39 7.61 22.63
CA PRO A 95 -8.07 8.52 23.56
C PRO A 95 -7.12 9.54 24.19
N LYS A 96 -5.90 9.12 24.57
CA LYS A 96 -4.86 10.00 25.10
C LYS A 96 -4.42 11.07 24.10
N TYR A 97 -4.29 10.72 22.82
CA TYR A 97 -3.94 11.69 21.79
C TYR A 97 -5.08 12.68 21.53
N GLN A 98 -6.34 12.25 21.63
CA GLN A 98 -7.49 13.15 21.54
C GLN A 98 -7.53 14.15 22.69
N GLU A 99 -7.35 13.68 23.93
CA GLU A 99 -7.31 14.56 25.11
C GLU A 99 -6.21 15.63 24.99
N ARG A 100 -5.01 15.23 24.54
CA ARG A 100 -3.91 16.16 24.28
C ARG A 100 -4.25 17.19 23.21
N LEU A 101 -4.83 16.75 22.09
CA LEU A 101 -5.23 17.64 21.02
C LEU A 101 -6.34 18.61 21.45
N ALA A 102 -7.30 18.14 22.27
CA ALA A 102 -8.36 18.97 22.83
C ALA A 102 -7.79 20.04 23.79
N ALA A 103 -6.85 19.66 24.67
CA ALA A 103 -6.17 20.59 25.58
C ALA A 103 -5.32 21.64 24.85
N GLN A 104 -4.60 21.23 23.80
CA GLN A 104 -3.85 22.16 22.94
C GLN A 104 -4.78 23.10 22.17
N SER A 105 -5.91 22.59 21.67
CA SER A 105 -6.92 23.41 20.98
C SER A 105 -7.51 24.46 21.91
N GLN A 106 -7.83 24.09 23.16
CA GLN A 106 -8.32 25.03 24.16
C GLN A 106 -7.28 26.11 24.48
N SER A 107 -6.02 25.72 24.66
CA SER A 107 -4.92 26.67 24.90
C SER A 107 -4.74 27.64 23.74
N PHE A 108 -4.89 27.16 22.50
CA PHE A 108 -4.82 27.98 21.29
C PHE A 108 -6.03 28.94 21.19
N LEU A 109 -7.23 28.50 21.55
CA LEU A 109 -8.41 29.38 21.59
C LEU A 109 -8.27 30.48 22.64
N VAL A 110 -7.73 30.17 23.83
CA VAL A 110 -7.47 31.18 24.86
C VAL A 110 -6.50 32.24 24.32
N TRP A 111 -5.42 31.82 23.66
CA TRP A 111 -4.49 32.74 23.01
C TRP A 111 -5.15 33.59 21.91
N LEU A 112 -6.06 33.01 21.11
CA LEU A 112 -6.84 33.76 20.12
C LEU A 112 -7.81 34.77 20.78
N GLY A 113 -8.43 34.38 21.90
CA GLY A 113 -9.29 35.25 22.70
C GLY A 113 -8.51 36.45 23.25
N GLU A 114 -7.27 36.25 23.71
CA GLU A 114 -6.36 37.33 24.11
C GLU A 114 -6.00 38.28 22.95
N GLN A 115 -6.03 37.80 21.71
CA GLN A 115 -5.85 38.61 20.49
C GLN A 115 -7.15 39.25 19.99
N GLY A 116 -8.26 39.13 20.73
CA GLY A 116 -9.56 39.75 20.41
C GLY A 116 -10.45 38.93 19.48
N VAL A 117 -10.17 37.64 19.29
CA VAL A 117 -11.00 36.72 18.50
C VAL A 117 -11.80 35.82 19.44
N GLU A 118 -13.08 36.13 19.66
CA GLU A 118 -13.98 35.26 20.42
C GLU A 118 -14.37 34.03 19.58
N VAL A 119 -13.97 32.84 20.04
CA VAL A 119 -14.33 31.56 19.43
C VAL A 119 -15.21 30.79 20.42
N ASP A 120 -16.38 30.35 19.97
CA ASP A 120 -17.34 29.62 20.80
C ASP A 120 -16.82 28.23 21.22
N GLU A 121 -16.58 28.05 22.52
CA GLU A 121 -16.04 26.82 23.12
C GLU A 121 -16.92 25.59 22.89
N ARG A 122 -18.24 25.78 22.71
CA ARG A 122 -19.21 24.69 22.49
C ARG A 122 -19.00 23.97 21.16
N THR A 123 -18.36 24.62 20.20
CA THR A 123 -18.03 24.03 18.91
C THR A 123 -16.94 22.96 19.06
N LEU A 124 -15.94 23.17 19.92
CA LEU A 124 -14.82 22.23 20.10
C LEU A 124 -15.24 20.89 20.71
N THR A 125 -16.09 20.90 21.75
CA THR A 125 -16.55 19.67 22.42
C THR A 125 -17.38 18.76 21.52
N THR A 126 -17.98 19.30 20.46
CA THR A 126 -18.82 18.54 19.52
C THR A 126 -17.99 17.82 18.44
N TYR A 127 -16.78 18.32 18.14
CA TYR A 127 -15.89 17.72 17.15
C TYR A 127 -14.89 16.71 17.77
N PHE A 128 -14.52 16.85 19.04
CA PHE A 128 -13.63 15.94 19.76
C PHE A 128 -14.38 14.82 20.51
N ASP A 129 -15.11 14.00 19.76
CA ASP A 129 -15.84 12.84 20.30
C ASP A 129 -14.96 11.57 20.29
N THR A 130 -14.72 11.02 21.49
CA THR A 130 -14.00 9.76 21.71
C THR A 130 -14.63 8.59 20.95
N GLY A 131 -15.96 8.60 20.78
CA GLY A 131 -16.69 7.58 20.02
C GLY A 131 -16.30 7.54 18.54
N LYS A 132 -16.02 8.70 17.93
CA LYS A 132 -15.62 8.78 16.51
C LYS A 132 -14.21 8.23 16.28
N ALA A 133 -13.26 8.51 17.19
CA ALA A 133 -11.92 7.94 17.08
C ALA A 133 -11.91 6.44 17.32
N MET A 134 -12.67 5.94 18.30
CA MET A 134 -12.81 4.50 18.51
C MET A 134 -13.47 3.80 17.32
N ALA A 135 -14.46 4.43 16.68
CA ALA A 135 -15.04 3.93 15.43
C ALA A 135 -14.02 3.91 14.27
N MET A 136 -13.19 4.95 14.14
CA MET A 136 -12.10 4.99 13.16
C MET A 136 -11.06 3.91 13.43
N ALA A 137 -10.67 3.70 14.70
CA ALA A 137 -9.76 2.65 15.11
C ALA A 137 -10.28 1.26 14.75
N GLY A 138 -11.56 1.01 15.07
CA GLY A 138 -12.26 -0.22 14.67
C GLY A 138 -12.32 -0.40 13.15
N LYS A 139 -12.51 0.69 12.39
CA LYS A 139 -12.45 0.68 10.92
C LYS A 139 -11.06 0.32 10.40
N VAL A 140 -9.99 0.86 10.98
CA VAL A 140 -8.61 0.51 10.61
C VAL A 140 -8.33 -0.95 10.92
N LEU A 141 -8.71 -1.43 12.11
CA LEU A 141 -8.49 -2.81 12.52
C LEU A 141 -9.26 -3.82 11.65
N SER A 142 -10.53 -3.53 11.37
CA SER A 142 -11.33 -4.33 10.43
C SER A 142 -10.78 -4.29 9.02
N SER A 143 -10.26 -3.14 8.55
CA SER A 143 -9.62 -3.04 7.23
C SER A 143 -8.37 -3.91 7.15
N LEU A 144 -7.58 -4.02 8.23
CA LEU A 144 -6.45 -4.95 8.28
C LEU A 144 -6.89 -6.41 8.24
N GLY A 145 -7.97 -6.76 8.96
CA GLY A 145 -8.57 -8.10 8.87
C GLY A 145 -9.03 -8.44 7.45
N ASN A 146 -9.61 -7.46 6.74
CA ASN A 146 -10.00 -7.60 5.34
C ASN A 146 -8.77 -7.78 4.44
N VAL A 147 -7.73 -6.96 4.61
CA VAL A 147 -6.47 -7.10 3.86
C VAL A 147 -5.85 -8.49 4.08
N LEU A 148 -5.88 -9.03 5.30
CA LEU A 148 -5.36 -10.37 5.58
C LEU A 148 -6.18 -11.46 4.85
N THR A 149 -7.49 -11.29 4.78
CA THR A 149 -8.40 -12.19 4.05
C THR A 149 -8.17 -12.09 2.54
N GLU A 150 -8.03 -10.88 2.00
CA GLU A 150 -7.72 -10.63 0.58
C GLU A 150 -6.31 -11.11 0.21
N ALA A 151 -5.34 -10.99 1.13
CA ALA A 151 -3.98 -11.46 0.94
C ALA A 151 -3.93 -12.96 0.68
N LEU A 152 -4.85 -13.75 1.24
CA LEU A 152 -4.95 -15.18 0.93
C LEU A 152 -5.30 -15.41 -0.55
N LEU A 153 -6.28 -14.68 -1.08
CA LEU A 153 -6.68 -14.81 -2.49
C LEU A 153 -5.57 -14.34 -3.43
N ILE A 154 -4.90 -13.23 -3.07
CA ILE A 154 -3.71 -12.74 -3.77
C ILE A 154 -2.63 -13.82 -3.75
N LEU A 155 -2.33 -14.41 -2.59
CA LEU A 155 -1.30 -15.43 -2.43
C LEU A 155 -1.61 -16.67 -3.27
N ILE A 156 -2.84 -17.17 -3.22
CA ILE A 156 -3.27 -18.31 -4.06
C ILE A 156 -3.05 -17.97 -5.53
N THR A 157 -3.45 -16.77 -5.96
CA THR A 157 -3.29 -16.33 -7.36
C THR A 157 -1.81 -16.21 -7.75
N VAL A 158 -0.95 -15.67 -6.87
CA VAL A 158 0.51 -15.62 -7.07
C VAL A 158 1.07 -17.02 -7.23
N ILE A 159 0.65 -17.98 -6.39
CA ILE A 159 1.09 -19.37 -6.48
C ILE A 159 0.74 -19.94 -7.85
N PHE A 160 -0.52 -19.79 -8.30
CA PHE A 160 -0.93 -20.26 -9.62
C PHE A 160 -0.11 -19.63 -10.75
N ILE A 161 0.10 -18.31 -10.73
CA ILE A 161 0.88 -17.60 -11.75
C ILE A 161 2.34 -18.09 -11.75
N LEU A 162 2.97 -18.25 -10.58
CA LEU A 162 4.35 -18.71 -10.48
C LEU A 162 4.53 -20.17 -10.90
N VAL A 163 3.58 -21.06 -10.55
CA VAL A 163 3.58 -22.45 -11.00
C VAL A 163 3.52 -22.52 -12.52
N GLU A 164 2.61 -21.76 -13.13
CA GLU A 164 2.46 -21.71 -14.59
C GLU A 164 3.70 -21.08 -15.25
N ALA A 165 4.23 -19.98 -14.70
CA ALA A 165 5.45 -19.32 -15.16
C ALA A 165 6.67 -20.25 -15.09
N ALA A 166 6.75 -21.12 -14.08
CA ALA A 166 7.86 -22.06 -13.93
C ALA A 166 7.88 -23.14 -15.04
N GLY A 167 6.71 -23.49 -15.58
CA GLY A 167 6.54 -24.41 -16.71
C GLY A 167 6.55 -23.73 -18.09
N PHE A 168 6.44 -22.40 -18.13
CA PHE A 168 6.29 -21.60 -19.34
C PHE A 168 7.41 -21.84 -20.36
N ARG A 169 8.68 -21.91 -19.92
CA ARG A 169 9.82 -22.18 -20.81
C ARG A 169 9.67 -23.48 -21.59
N ARG A 170 9.18 -24.56 -20.97
CA ARG A 170 8.98 -25.85 -21.65
C ARG A 170 7.84 -25.79 -22.66
N LYS A 171 6.75 -25.08 -22.34
CA LYS A 171 5.62 -24.88 -23.27
C LYS A 171 6.04 -24.02 -24.46
N LEU A 172 6.82 -22.97 -24.25
CA LEU A 172 7.24 -22.03 -25.30
C LEU A 172 8.01 -22.72 -26.44
N HIS A 173 8.93 -23.64 -26.10
CA HIS A 173 9.72 -24.41 -27.07
C HIS A 173 8.87 -25.35 -27.95
N LEU A 174 7.62 -25.63 -27.56
CA LEU A 174 6.72 -26.50 -28.32
C LEU A 174 5.83 -25.73 -29.31
N PHE A 175 5.67 -24.40 -29.14
CA PHE A 175 4.69 -23.61 -29.91
C PHE A 175 5.30 -22.45 -30.72
N ILE A 176 6.55 -22.05 -30.47
CA ILE A 176 7.20 -20.91 -31.13
C ILE A 176 8.43 -21.37 -31.93
N LYS A 177 8.57 -20.88 -33.17
CA LYS A 177 9.69 -21.20 -34.08
C LYS A 177 11.05 -20.69 -33.60
N ASP A 178 11.08 -19.54 -32.93
CA ASP A 178 12.28 -18.96 -32.31
C ASP A 178 12.02 -18.64 -30.82
N PRO A 179 12.10 -19.66 -29.95
CA PRO A 179 11.85 -19.49 -28.52
C PRO A 179 12.96 -18.68 -27.83
N GLU A 180 14.18 -18.65 -28.38
CA GLU A 180 15.30 -17.91 -27.78
C GLU A 180 15.13 -16.40 -27.93
N ALA A 181 14.71 -15.92 -29.09
CA ALA A 181 14.41 -14.49 -29.28
C ALA A 181 13.31 -14.00 -28.33
N ALA A 182 12.26 -14.80 -28.08
CA ALA A 182 11.20 -14.46 -27.15
C ALA A 182 11.68 -14.43 -25.68
N LEU A 183 12.52 -15.40 -25.28
CA LEU A 183 13.12 -15.44 -23.94
C LEU A 183 14.04 -14.25 -23.69
N ASN A 184 14.85 -13.85 -24.68
CA ASN A 184 15.75 -12.70 -24.58
C ASN A 184 15.00 -11.38 -24.34
N HIS A 185 13.81 -11.20 -24.93
CA HIS A 185 12.98 -10.02 -24.65
C HIS A 185 12.42 -10.02 -23.21
N ILE A 186 11.97 -11.19 -22.74
CA ILE A 186 11.47 -11.35 -21.37
C ILE A 186 12.59 -11.10 -20.35
N GLU A 187 13.81 -11.56 -20.62
CA GLU A 187 14.98 -11.32 -19.77
C GLU A 187 15.34 -9.83 -19.67
N LYS A 188 15.29 -9.09 -20.79
CA LYS A 188 15.48 -7.62 -20.77
C LYS A 188 14.45 -6.92 -19.89
N ILE A 189 13.16 -7.22 -20.09
CA ILE A 189 12.07 -6.65 -19.27
C ILE A 189 12.28 -7.00 -17.79
N THR A 190 12.64 -8.25 -17.50
CA THR A 190 12.89 -8.72 -16.13
C THR A 190 14.09 -8.01 -15.50
N SER A 191 15.15 -7.75 -16.27
CA SER A 191 16.33 -7.02 -15.80
C SER A 191 16.01 -5.57 -15.43
N ASP A 192 15.22 -4.88 -16.25
CA ASP A 192 14.80 -3.51 -16.00
C ASP A 192 13.93 -3.43 -14.74
N ILE A 193 12.99 -4.36 -14.58
CA ILE A 193 12.16 -4.48 -13.38
C ILE A 193 13.02 -4.76 -12.16
N LYS A 194 13.99 -5.68 -12.25
CA LYS A 194 14.91 -5.98 -11.14
C LYS A 194 15.71 -4.75 -10.72
N ARG A 195 16.26 -4.00 -11.69
CA ARG A 195 17.04 -2.79 -11.40
C ARG A 195 16.17 -1.73 -10.75
N TYR A 196 14.99 -1.47 -11.31
CA TYR A 196 14.03 -0.54 -10.74
C TYR A 196 13.62 -0.94 -9.31
N MET A 197 13.24 -2.19 -9.10
CA MET A 197 12.83 -2.71 -7.79
C MET A 197 13.96 -2.66 -6.78
N SER A 198 15.21 -2.97 -7.18
CA SER A 198 16.36 -2.89 -6.28
C SER A 198 16.65 -1.45 -5.84
N ILE A 199 16.62 -0.50 -6.79
CA ILE A 199 16.79 0.93 -6.48
C ILE A 199 15.65 1.35 -5.54
N LYS A 200 14.40 1.05 -5.90
CA LYS A 200 13.22 1.44 -5.13
C LYS A 200 13.21 0.87 -3.73
N THR A 201 13.54 -0.42 -3.58
CA THR A 201 13.63 -1.09 -2.29
C THR A 201 14.69 -0.44 -1.41
N SER A 202 15.87 -0.15 -1.98
CA SER A 202 16.97 0.46 -1.23
C SER A 202 16.64 1.89 -0.80
N THR A 203 16.09 2.72 -1.70
CA THR A 203 15.69 4.09 -1.39
C THR A 203 14.54 4.14 -0.39
N SER A 204 13.54 3.28 -0.55
CA SER A 204 12.42 3.18 0.39
C SER A 204 12.89 2.73 1.76
N LEU A 205 13.77 1.72 1.82
CA LEU A 205 14.28 1.19 3.08
C LEU A 205 15.09 2.25 3.83
N LEU A 206 15.98 2.94 3.11
CA LEU A 206 16.73 4.06 3.66
C LEU A 206 15.79 5.15 4.19
N THR A 207 14.76 5.51 3.43
CA THR A 207 13.76 6.51 3.83
C THR A 207 13.03 6.09 5.12
N GLY A 208 12.57 4.84 5.19
CA GLY A 208 11.90 4.31 6.37
C GLY A 208 12.80 4.29 7.61
N VAL A 209 14.06 3.87 7.45
CA VAL A 209 15.06 3.87 8.54
C VAL A 209 15.35 5.30 9.01
N ILE A 210 15.54 6.24 8.08
CA ILE A 210 15.79 7.66 8.42
C ILE A 210 14.60 8.21 9.23
N ILE A 211 13.37 7.96 8.79
CA ILE A 211 12.17 8.43 9.50
C ILE A 211 12.05 7.78 10.88
N ALA A 212 12.29 6.46 11.00
CA ALA A 212 12.28 5.78 12.29
C ALA A 212 13.33 6.37 13.25
N VAL A 213 14.56 6.55 12.79
CA VAL A 213 15.62 7.15 13.62
C VAL A 213 15.25 8.58 14.00
N TRP A 214 14.73 9.37 13.07
CA TRP A 214 14.34 10.76 13.31
C TRP A 214 13.24 10.88 14.37
N LEU A 215 12.19 10.06 14.26
CA LEU A 215 11.10 10.04 15.24
C LEU A 215 11.58 9.58 16.62
N GLN A 216 12.50 8.61 16.66
CA GLN A 216 13.09 8.15 17.91
C GLN A 216 13.92 9.26 18.58
N VAL A 217 14.70 10.03 17.82
CA VAL A 217 15.46 11.19 18.32
C VAL A 217 14.53 12.29 18.83
N LEU A 218 13.42 12.53 18.13
CA LEU A 218 12.40 13.50 18.54
C LEU A 218 11.56 13.04 19.75
N GLY A 219 11.67 11.78 20.17
CA GLY A 219 10.86 11.20 21.24
C GLY A 219 9.38 11.03 20.85
N VAL A 220 9.09 10.88 19.54
CA VAL A 220 7.74 10.61 19.03
C VAL A 220 7.43 9.12 19.13
N ASP A 221 6.23 8.78 19.57
CA ASP A 221 5.82 7.39 19.75
C ASP A 221 5.77 6.60 18.43
N TYR A 222 6.01 5.29 18.53
CA TYR A 222 5.97 4.30 17.45
C TYR A 222 6.90 4.55 16.23
N PRO A 223 8.20 4.83 16.41
CA PRO A 223 9.10 5.07 15.28
C PRO A 223 9.13 3.94 14.25
N ILE A 224 9.01 2.70 14.72
CA ILE A 224 9.02 1.47 13.90
C ILE A 224 7.77 1.40 13.00
N LEU A 225 6.59 1.77 13.52
CA LEU A 225 5.34 1.83 12.77
C LEU A 225 5.47 2.79 11.59
N TRP A 226 5.85 4.03 11.90
CA TRP A 226 5.92 5.12 10.92
C TRP A 226 7.06 4.96 9.93
N GLY A 227 8.21 4.44 10.36
CA GLY A 227 9.30 4.09 9.45
C GLY A 227 8.90 2.99 8.45
N THR A 228 8.11 2.01 8.91
CA THR A 228 7.60 0.95 8.02
C THR A 228 6.53 1.45 7.09
N GLU A 229 5.61 2.29 7.58
CA GLU A 229 4.63 2.97 6.72
C GLU A 229 5.34 3.77 5.63
N ALA A 230 6.33 4.58 6.00
CA ALA A 230 7.09 5.37 5.05
C ALA A 230 7.84 4.49 4.04
N PHE A 231 8.44 3.38 4.48
CA PHE A 231 9.03 2.39 3.59
C PHE A 231 8.02 1.85 2.58
N LEU A 232 6.83 1.43 3.04
CA LEU A 232 5.80 0.82 2.21
C LEU A 232 5.22 1.84 1.22
N PHE A 233 4.81 3.00 1.69
CA PHE A 233 4.21 4.02 0.84
C PHE A 233 5.23 4.63 -0.12
N ASN A 234 6.51 4.73 0.24
CA ASN A 234 7.51 5.27 -0.68
C ASN A 234 7.66 4.45 -1.98
N TYR A 235 7.18 3.20 -2.04
CA TYR A 235 7.05 2.45 -3.30
C TYR A 235 6.13 3.12 -4.33
N ILE A 236 5.13 3.88 -3.92
CA ILE A 236 4.21 4.62 -4.80
C ILE A 236 4.86 5.98 -5.15
N PRO A 237 5.30 6.22 -6.40
CA PRO A 237 5.94 7.47 -6.78
C PRO A 237 5.06 8.70 -6.50
N ASN A 238 5.65 9.77 -5.97
CA ASN A 238 5.06 11.08 -5.65
C ASN A 238 3.94 11.08 -4.59
N ILE A 239 2.99 10.16 -4.65
CA ILE A 239 1.83 10.09 -3.76
C ILE A 239 2.21 9.47 -2.41
N GLY A 240 3.07 8.45 -2.44
CA GLY A 240 3.42 7.66 -1.28
C GLY A 240 3.98 8.47 -0.12
N SER A 241 5.01 9.28 -0.39
CA SER A 241 5.66 10.09 0.64
C SER A 241 4.72 11.16 1.22
N ILE A 242 3.80 11.70 0.42
CA ILE A 242 2.81 12.69 0.87
C ILE A 242 1.83 12.02 1.84
N ILE A 243 1.28 10.86 1.45
CA ILE A 243 0.33 10.12 2.30
C ILE A 243 1.01 9.68 3.61
N ALA A 244 2.23 9.15 3.53
CA ALA A 244 3.00 8.72 4.70
C ALA A 244 3.29 9.85 5.68
N ALA A 245 3.49 11.08 5.18
CA ALA A 245 3.81 12.21 6.04
C ALA A 245 2.61 12.66 6.89
N ILE A 246 1.37 12.47 6.42
CA ILE A 246 0.17 12.98 7.10
C ILE A 246 0.06 12.46 8.54
N PRO A 247 -0.03 11.14 8.80
CA PRO A 247 -0.26 10.66 10.16
C PRO A 247 0.97 10.89 11.05
N VAL A 248 2.18 10.84 10.48
CA VAL A 248 3.44 11.10 11.20
C VAL A 248 3.51 12.54 11.69
N VAL A 249 3.27 13.51 10.80
CA VAL A 249 3.32 14.93 11.14
C VAL A 249 2.21 15.29 12.12
N LEU A 250 0.99 14.75 11.93
CA LEU A 250 -0.11 14.96 12.86
C LEU A 250 0.21 14.41 14.25
N LEU A 251 0.75 13.20 14.36
CA LEU A 251 1.12 12.63 15.66
C LEU A 251 2.22 13.44 16.33
N ALA A 252 3.27 13.80 15.59
CA ALA A 252 4.36 14.61 16.11
C ALA A 252 3.85 15.96 16.64
N LEU A 253 2.94 16.63 15.91
CA LEU A 253 2.31 17.87 16.33
C LEU A 253 1.50 17.69 17.62
N ILE A 254 0.70 16.62 17.73
CA ILE A 254 -0.09 16.33 18.93
C ILE A 254 0.82 16.07 20.14
N GLN A 255 1.94 15.37 19.96
CA GLN A 255 2.81 14.95 21.07
C GLN A 255 3.74 16.05 21.55
N LEU A 256 4.38 16.74 20.62
CA LEU A 256 5.41 17.73 20.91
C LEU A 256 4.82 19.14 21.11
N GLY A 257 3.57 19.34 20.65
CA GLY A 257 2.94 20.65 20.59
C GLY A 257 3.66 21.57 19.60
N VAL A 258 3.06 22.72 19.28
CA VAL A 258 3.69 23.73 18.43
C VAL A 258 4.98 24.29 19.09
N GLY A 259 5.10 24.18 20.41
CA GLY A 259 6.19 24.76 21.22
C GLY A 259 7.54 24.03 21.18
N ALA A 260 7.59 22.70 21.03
CA ALA A 260 8.87 21.99 20.91
C ALA A 260 9.58 22.26 19.57
N ALA A 261 8.81 22.56 18.51
CA ALA A 261 9.34 23.02 17.23
C ALA A 261 10.00 24.41 17.33
N LEU A 262 9.56 25.25 18.29
CA LEU A 262 10.20 26.53 18.60
C LEU A 262 11.36 26.39 19.59
N ALA A 263 11.28 25.45 20.55
CA ALA A 263 12.35 25.22 21.53
C ALA A 263 13.63 24.64 20.88
N GLN A 264 13.51 23.85 19.80
CA GLN A 264 14.67 23.36 19.04
C GLN A 264 15.36 24.43 18.19
N GLN A 265 14.69 25.55 17.86
CA GLN A 265 15.34 26.71 17.24
C GLN A 265 16.14 27.57 18.23
N LEU A 266 15.94 27.39 19.54
CA LEU A 266 16.65 28.11 20.60
C LEU A 266 17.88 27.34 21.14
N LEU A 267 18.08 26.10 20.70
CA LEU A 267 19.20 25.22 21.07
C LEU A 267 20.17 24.92 19.91
N LEU A 268 20.04 25.63 18.78
CA LEU A 268 20.99 25.74 17.68
C LEU A 268 21.33 27.21 17.45
#